data_AF-A0A937Y540-F1
#
_entry.id   AF-A0A937Y540-F1
#
_cell.length_a   1.000
_cell.length_b   1.000
_cell.length_c   1.000
_cell.angle_alpha   90.00
_cell.angle_beta   90.00
_cell.angle_gamma   90.00
#
_symmetry.space_group_name_H-M   'P 1'
#
loop_
_entity.id
_entity.type
_entity.pdbx_description
1 polymer ?
#
loop_
_entity_poly.entity_id
_entity_poly.type
_entity_poly.pdbx_seq_one_letter_code
_entity_poly.pdbx_strand_id
1 'polypeptide(L)'
;MITRKLSTLVVTCFLGLAVWLGAGGSPALAQRAAPEAAPGITWVDLAELPVEAHETLRLIKAGGPFPYDKDGTRFGNRERILPQRAPDHYTEYTVRTPGERTRGARRIVAGGDPRTSGEYFYTDDHYKSFRRIREATTGRQDK
;
A
#
# COMPACT_ATOMS: atom_id res chain seq x y z
N MET A 1 -46.08 51.79 -27.27
CA MET A 1 -44.66 52.20 -27.17
C MET A 1 -43.82 50.97 -27.59
N ILE A 2 -43.59 50.67 -28.88
CA ILE A 2 -42.53 51.18 -29.78
C ILE A 2 -41.15 51.18 -29.08
N THR A 3 -40.24 50.22 -29.31
CA THR A 3 -39.14 50.26 -30.33
C THR A 3 -38.31 48.94 -30.24
N ARG A 4 -38.15 48.12 -31.30
CA ARG A 4 -36.99 47.93 -32.24
C ARG A 4 -35.62 47.77 -31.54
N LYS A 5 -34.80 46.73 -31.79
CA LYS A 5 -34.01 46.36 -33.01
C LYS A 5 -33.54 44.88 -32.86
N LEU A 6 -33.72 43.93 -33.78
CA LEU A 6 -33.14 43.63 -35.12
C LEU A 6 -31.65 43.20 -35.17
N SER A 7 -31.47 41.94 -35.61
CA SER A 7 -30.39 41.34 -36.41
C SER A 7 -29.01 41.05 -35.81
N THR A 8 -28.66 39.76 -35.79
CA THR A 8 -27.41 39.29 -36.42
C THR A 8 -27.65 37.89 -37.00
N LEU A 9 -27.60 37.82 -38.34
CA LEU A 9 -27.47 36.60 -39.13
C LEU A 9 -26.06 36.65 -39.72
N VAL A 10 -25.23 35.62 -39.55
CA VAL A 10 -24.39 35.06 -40.62
C VAL A 10 -24.06 33.61 -40.24
N VAL A 11 -24.60 32.69 -41.03
CA VAL A 11 -24.12 31.32 -41.20
C VAL A 11 -22.89 31.38 -42.10
N THR A 12 -21.82 30.69 -41.72
CA THR A 12 -20.75 30.34 -42.66
C THR A 12 -20.37 28.88 -42.45
N CYS A 13 -20.76 28.05 -43.42
CA CYS A 13 -20.28 26.68 -43.63
C CYS A 13 -18.78 26.70 -43.98
N PHE A 14 -18.01 25.79 -43.38
CA PHE A 14 -16.90 25.15 -44.06
C PHE A 14 -16.91 23.66 -43.75
N LEU A 15 -17.06 22.85 -44.80
CA LEU A 15 -16.71 21.44 -44.80
C LEU A 15 -15.20 21.31 -44.54
N GLY A 16 -14.84 20.39 -43.65
CA GLY A 16 -13.47 19.96 -43.41
C GLY A 16 -13.46 18.54 -42.85
N LEU A 17 -13.44 17.56 -43.75
CA LEU A 17 -13.21 16.16 -43.43
C LEU A 17 -11.76 16.00 -42.95
N ALA A 18 -11.56 15.63 -41.69
CA ALA A 18 -10.27 15.16 -41.19
C ALA A 18 -10.50 13.85 -40.44
N VAL A 19 -10.38 12.75 -41.19
CA VAL A 19 -10.23 11.40 -40.65
C VAL A 19 -8.86 11.35 -39.96
N TRP A 20 -8.84 11.34 -38.63
CA TRP A 20 -7.66 10.97 -37.87
C TRP A 20 -7.76 9.49 -37.51
N LEU A 21 -6.98 8.65 -38.21
CA LEU A 21 -6.57 7.35 -37.69
C LEU A 21 -5.65 7.59 -36.49
N GLY A 22 -6.24 7.66 -35.29
CA GLY A 22 -5.53 7.65 -34.03
C GLY A 22 -5.29 6.21 -33.58
N ALA A 23 -4.03 5.81 -33.64
CA ALA A 23 -3.53 4.50 -33.26
C ALA A 23 -4.03 4.02 -31.88
N GLY A 24 -4.28 2.71 -31.78
CA GLY A 24 -4.65 2.04 -30.55
C GLY A 24 -3.58 2.22 -29.47
N GLY A 25 -3.96 2.90 -28.40
CA GLY A 25 -3.33 2.77 -27.10
C GLY A 25 -4.26 1.99 -26.21
N SER A 26 -4.06 0.67 -26.09
CA SER A 26 -4.61 -0.06 -24.96
C SER A 26 -4.09 0.62 -23.69
N PRO A 27 -4.93 0.99 -22.71
CA PRO A 27 -4.41 1.26 -21.38
C PRO A 27 -3.78 -0.06 -20.93
N ALA A 28 -2.45 -0.14 -21.01
CA ALA A 28 -1.72 -1.14 -20.27
C ALA A 28 -2.16 -0.91 -18.82
N LEU A 29 -3.02 -1.79 -18.33
CA LEU A 29 -3.27 -1.93 -16.91
C LEU A 29 -1.89 -1.96 -16.30
N ALA A 30 -1.51 -0.87 -15.63
CA ALA A 30 -0.30 -0.82 -14.85
C ALA A 30 -0.48 -1.93 -13.83
N GLN A 31 0.06 -3.09 -14.18
CA GLN A 31 0.10 -4.24 -13.31
C GLN A 31 0.89 -3.71 -12.12
N ARG A 32 0.20 -3.44 -11.02
CA ARG A 32 0.81 -3.13 -9.74
C ARG A 32 1.70 -4.33 -9.45
N ALA A 33 2.94 -4.27 -9.90
CA ALA A 33 3.97 -5.18 -9.47
C ALA A 33 3.92 -5.07 -7.95
N ALA A 34 3.64 -6.19 -7.28
CA ALA A 34 3.77 -6.24 -5.83
C ALA A 34 5.15 -5.65 -5.51
N PRO A 35 5.25 -4.63 -4.64
CA PRO A 35 6.45 -3.80 -4.57
C PRO A 35 7.68 -4.69 -4.33
N GLU A 36 8.57 -4.81 -5.29
CA GLU A 36 9.74 -5.67 -5.14
C GLU A 36 10.44 -5.34 -3.81
N ALA A 37 10.82 -6.36 -3.04
CA ALA A 37 11.49 -6.14 -1.77
C ALA A 37 12.75 -5.30 -2.04
N ALA A 38 12.98 -4.25 -1.26
CA ALA A 38 14.18 -3.42 -1.44
C ALA A 38 15.44 -4.31 -1.44
N PRO A 39 16.51 -3.92 -2.15
CA PRO A 39 17.77 -4.66 -2.13
C PRO A 39 18.20 -4.98 -0.70
N GLY A 40 18.33 -6.27 -0.37
CA GLY A 40 18.69 -6.73 0.98
C GLY A 40 17.51 -7.14 1.88
N ILE A 41 16.25 -6.96 1.45
CA ILE A 41 15.08 -7.51 2.14
C ILE A 41 14.66 -8.82 1.46
N THR A 42 14.67 -9.91 2.20
CA THR A 42 14.18 -11.21 1.71
C THR A 42 12.68 -11.38 2.01
N TRP A 43 12.04 -12.31 1.31
CA TRP A 43 10.67 -12.71 1.62
C TRP A 43 10.66 -13.76 2.74
N VAL A 44 9.58 -13.76 3.53
CA VAL A 44 9.25 -14.81 4.50
C VAL A 44 7.76 -15.12 4.38
N ASP A 45 7.39 -16.39 4.34
CA ASP A 45 5.98 -16.75 4.35
C ASP A 45 5.42 -16.54 5.76
N LEU A 46 4.19 -16.02 5.86
CA LEU A 46 3.55 -15.79 7.17
C LEU A 46 3.58 -17.06 8.01
N ALA A 47 3.33 -18.23 7.39
CA ALA A 47 3.34 -19.54 8.05
C ALA A 47 4.70 -19.93 8.68
N GLU A 48 5.79 -19.29 8.30
CA GLU A 48 7.13 -19.51 8.88
C GLU A 48 7.42 -18.57 10.07
N LEU A 49 6.54 -17.60 10.32
CA LEU A 49 6.69 -16.66 11.43
C LEU A 49 6.09 -17.22 12.73
N PRO A 50 6.51 -16.71 13.90
CA PRO A 50 5.86 -17.05 15.16
C PRO A 50 4.35 -16.76 15.14
N VAL A 51 3.56 -17.55 15.85
CA VAL A 51 2.10 -17.39 15.93
C VAL A 51 1.67 -16.00 16.41
N GLU A 52 2.48 -15.35 17.24
CA GLU A 52 2.24 -13.98 17.70
C GLU A 52 2.30 -12.96 16.55
N ALA A 53 3.10 -13.22 15.51
CA ALA A 53 3.13 -12.39 14.31
C ALA A 53 1.83 -12.51 13.50
N HIS A 54 1.24 -13.71 13.43
CA HIS A 54 -0.06 -13.92 12.80
C HIS A 54 -1.15 -13.13 13.52
N GLU A 55 -1.18 -13.21 14.84
CA GLU A 55 -2.16 -12.49 15.65
C GLU A 55 -2.00 -10.97 15.53
N THR A 56 -0.76 -10.49 15.53
CA THR A 56 -0.45 -9.07 15.30
C THR A 56 -0.97 -8.63 13.93
N LEU A 57 -0.72 -9.42 12.88
CA LEU A 57 -1.19 -9.11 11.53
C LEU A 57 -2.71 -9.11 11.41
N ARG A 58 -3.39 -10.03 12.12
CA ARG A 58 -4.86 -10.07 12.22
C ARG A 58 -5.39 -8.79 12.86
N LEU A 59 -4.78 -8.32 13.95
CA LEU A 59 -5.16 -7.08 14.62
C LEU A 59 -4.90 -5.85 13.73
N ILE A 60 -3.77 -5.81 13.03
CA ILE A 60 -3.45 -4.74 12.06
C ILE A 60 -4.57 -4.61 11.04
N LYS A 61 -5.00 -5.72 10.44
CA LYS A 61 -6.08 -5.76 9.45
C LYS A 61 -7.45 -5.37 10.02
N ALA A 62 -7.71 -5.79 11.26
CA ALA A 62 -8.94 -5.42 11.98
C ALA A 62 -8.97 -3.94 12.40
N GLY A 63 -7.81 -3.28 12.49
CA GLY A 63 -7.67 -1.93 13.04
C GLY A 63 -7.62 -1.89 14.57
N GLY A 64 -7.15 -2.98 15.20
CA GLY A 64 -7.04 -3.11 16.66
C GLY A 64 -8.21 -3.86 17.31
N PRO A 65 -8.39 -3.73 18.65
CA PRO A 65 -7.57 -2.93 19.58
C PRO A 65 -6.12 -3.43 19.67
N PHE A 66 -5.18 -2.52 19.87
CA PHE A 66 -3.76 -2.87 19.99
C PHE A 66 -3.32 -2.94 21.46
N PRO A 67 -2.50 -3.93 21.83
CA PRO A 67 -2.13 -4.16 23.23
C PRO A 67 -1.08 -3.19 23.78
N TYR A 68 -0.36 -2.44 22.93
CA TYR A 68 0.68 -1.51 23.38
C TYR A 68 0.45 -0.10 22.82
N ASP A 69 0.73 0.92 23.63
CA ASP A 69 0.52 2.35 23.29
C ASP A 69 1.28 2.82 22.04
N LYS A 70 2.34 2.12 21.64
CA LYS A 70 3.15 2.45 20.47
C LYS A 70 2.66 1.78 19.18
N ASP A 71 1.74 0.84 19.28
CA ASP A 71 1.22 0.14 18.12
C ASP A 71 0.35 1.07 17.27
N GLY A 72 0.59 1.08 15.96
CA GLY A 72 -0.04 2.00 15.01
C GLY A 72 0.62 3.38 14.96
N THR A 73 1.65 3.63 15.76
CA THR A 73 2.42 4.89 15.63
C THR A 73 3.35 4.83 14.42
N ARG A 74 3.75 6.02 13.94
CA ARG A 74 4.61 6.18 12.77
C ARG A 74 5.98 5.53 12.97
N PHE A 75 6.38 4.69 12.01
CA PHE A 75 7.75 4.23 11.86
C PHE A 75 8.53 5.16 10.90
N GLY A 76 9.66 5.69 11.37
CA GLY A 76 10.39 6.75 10.65
C GLY A 76 11.26 6.27 9.48
N ASN A 77 11.65 4.99 9.43
CA ASN A 77 12.59 4.43 8.45
C ASN A 77 13.87 5.29 8.26
N ARG A 78 14.51 5.73 9.37
CA ARG A 78 15.63 6.69 9.33
C ARG A 78 16.91 6.07 8.75
N GLU A 79 17.08 4.79 9.03
CA GLU A 79 18.17 3.93 8.59
C GLU A 79 18.01 3.49 7.13
N ARG A 80 16.84 3.80 6.52
CA ARG A 80 16.51 3.55 5.11
C ARG A 80 16.66 2.09 4.69
N ILE A 81 16.38 1.17 5.62
CA ILE A 81 16.39 -0.27 5.35
C ILE A 81 15.15 -0.65 4.51
N LEU A 82 13.98 -0.12 4.87
CA LEU A 82 12.76 -0.29 4.08
C LEU A 82 12.79 0.64 2.84
N PRO A 83 12.03 0.32 1.77
CA PRO A 83 11.91 1.20 0.61
C PRO A 83 11.62 2.66 0.99
N GLN A 84 12.24 3.61 0.30
CA GLN A 84 11.94 5.03 0.52
C GLN A 84 10.54 5.35 0.01
N ARG A 85 9.72 5.97 0.86
CA ARG A 85 8.32 6.34 0.62
C ARG A 85 8.07 7.74 1.15
N ALA A 86 6.87 8.26 0.88
CA ALA A 86 6.42 9.52 1.45
C ALA A 86 6.50 9.51 2.99
N PRO A 87 6.58 10.69 3.64
CA PRO A 87 6.43 10.78 5.09
C PRO A 87 5.19 10.04 5.58
N ASP A 88 5.28 9.50 6.79
CA ASP A 88 4.20 8.80 7.48
C ASP A 88 3.65 7.54 6.78
N HIS A 89 4.33 7.05 5.73
CA HIS A 89 3.93 5.83 5.02
C HIS A 89 3.99 4.57 5.88
N TYR A 90 4.90 4.51 6.85
CA TYR A 90 5.10 3.32 7.67
C TYR A 90 4.57 3.50 9.09
N THR A 91 3.95 2.44 9.62
CA THR A 91 3.51 2.32 11.01
C THR A 91 4.09 1.05 11.65
N GLU A 92 4.31 1.07 12.96
CA GLU A 92 4.89 -0.06 13.69
C GLU A 92 3.89 -0.74 14.64
N TYR A 93 4.06 -2.05 14.82
CA TYR A 93 3.23 -2.89 15.68
C TYR A 93 4.08 -3.91 16.41
N THR A 94 3.79 -4.11 17.68
CA THR A 94 4.53 -5.03 18.56
C THR A 94 4.10 -6.46 18.30
N VAL A 95 5.08 -7.32 18.01
CA VAL A 95 4.88 -8.78 18.06
C VAL A 95 5.29 -9.26 19.44
N ARG A 96 4.36 -9.82 20.19
CA ARG A 96 4.64 -10.30 21.55
C ARG A 96 5.70 -11.40 21.52
N THR A 97 6.63 -11.34 22.46
CA THR A 97 7.58 -12.44 22.72
C THR A 97 7.13 -13.15 24.00
N PRO A 98 6.82 -14.46 23.96
CA PRO A 98 6.44 -15.19 25.16
C PRO A 98 7.51 -15.09 26.27
N GLY A 99 7.07 -14.86 27.51
CA GLY A 99 7.95 -14.69 28.67
C GLY A 99 8.59 -13.30 28.83
N GLU A 100 8.56 -12.45 27.80
CA GLU A 100 9.03 -11.07 27.92
C GLU A 100 8.04 -10.21 28.72
N ARG A 101 8.60 -9.41 29.63
CA ARG A 101 7.84 -8.42 30.43
C ARG A 101 7.72 -7.07 29.72
N THR A 102 8.62 -6.82 28.77
CA THR A 102 8.63 -5.62 27.95
C THR A 102 8.02 -5.91 26.58
N ARG A 103 7.98 -4.92 25.70
CA ARG A 103 7.57 -5.10 24.29
C ARG A 103 8.50 -6.05 23.51
N GLY A 104 9.68 -6.38 24.01
CA GLY A 104 10.67 -7.20 23.30
C GLY A 104 11.19 -6.52 22.01
N ALA A 105 11.89 -7.29 21.18
CA ALA A 105 12.52 -6.80 19.94
C ALA A 105 11.68 -7.00 18.67
N ARG A 106 10.66 -7.86 18.71
CA ARG A 106 9.92 -8.29 17.51
C ARG A 106 8.85 -7.29 17.10
N ARG A 107 8.76 -6.96 15.81
CA ARG A 107 7.78 -6.01 15.28
C ARG A 107 7.27 -6.42 13.91
N ILE A 108 6.08 -5.96 13.57
CA ILE A 108 5.62 -5.82 12.19
C ILE A 108 5.59 -4.32 11.86
N VAL A 109 6.15 -3.94 10.72
CA VAL A 109 6.00 -2.61 10.13
C VAL A 109 5.07 -2.72 8.93
N ALA A 110 3.98 -1.96 8.92
CA ALA A 110 3.03 -1.89 7.82
C ALA A 110 3.28 -0.62 6.98
N GLY A 111 3.25 -0.73 5.66
CA GLY A 111 3.30 0.39 4.72
C GLY A 111 1.92 0.78 4.20
N GLY A 112 1.70 2.05 3.89
CA GLY A 112 0.43 2.57 3.38
C GLY A 112 -0.70 2.48 4.41
N ASP A 113 -1.93 2.23 3.95
CA ASP A 113 -3.04 1.88 4.85
C ASP A 113 -2.80 0.48 5.44
N PRO A 114 -2.53 0.36 6.75
CA PRO A 114 -2.17 -0.90 7.37
C PRO A 114 -3.25 -1.98 7.24
N ARG A 115 -4.50 -1.59 7.00
CA ARG A 115 -5.61 -2.55 6.92
C ARG A 115 -5.72 -3.23 5.55
N THR A 116 -5.20 -2.58 4.50
CA THR A 116 -5.53 -2.95 3.11
C THR A 116 -4.32 -3.05 2.18
N SER A 117 -3.16 -2.48 2.54
CA SER A 117 -2.03 -2.34 1.61
C SER A 117 -1.37 -3.66 1.20
N GLY A 118 -1.36 -4.66 2.08
CA GLY A 118 -0.57 -5.89 1.87
C GLY A 118 0.95 -5.66 1.92
N GLU A 119 1.41 -4.52 2.44
CA GLU A 119 2.82 -4.20 2.59
C GLU A 119 3.22 -4.36 4.06
N TYR A 120 3.68 -5.55 4.44
CA TYR A 120 4.10 -5.86 5.81
C TYR A 120 5.53 -6.38 5.86
N PHE A 121 6.28 -5.92 6.85
CA PHE A 121 7.66 -6.33 7.10
C PHE A 121 7.81 -6.81 8.54
N TYR A 122 8.47 -7.95 8.73
CA TYR A 122 8.78 -8.51 10.03
C TYR A 122 10.23 -8.21 10.40
N THR A 123 10.47 -7.86 11.66
CA THR A 123 11.79 -7.79 12.30
C THR A 123 11.74 -8.54 13.62
N ASP A 124 12.77 -9.31 13.92
CA ASP A 124 13.00 -9.98 15.20
C ASP A 124 14.16 -9.39 16.00
N ASP A 125 14.79 -8.32 15.49
CA ASP A 125 16.05 -7.76 15.99
C ASP A 125 15.97 -6.25 16.27
N HIS A 126 14.75 -5.74 16.49
CA HIS A 126 14.47 -4.34 16.79
C HIS A 126 14.93 -3.40 15.66
N TYR A 127 14.41 -3.65 14.46
CA TYR A 127 14.58 -2.86 13.22
C TYR A 127 15.98 -2.90 12.60
N LYS A 128 16.87 -3.83 13.01
CA LYS A 128 18.20 -3.95 12.39
C LYS A 128 18.15 -4.67 11.05
N SER A 129 17.19 -5.58 10.87
CA SER A 129 16.90 -6.24 9.60
C SER A 129 15.39 -6.46 9.42
N PHE A 130 14.98 -6.67 8.17
CA PHE A 130 13.59 -6.91 7.82
C PHE A 130 13.45 -8.05 6.82
N ARG A 131 12.33 -8.77 6.95
CA ARG A 131 11.83 -9.71 5.94
C ARG A 131 10.44 -9.26 5.51
N ARG A 132 10.16 -9.26 4.21
CA ARG A 132 8.82 -8.92 3.70
C ARG A 132 7.90 -10.12 3.85
N ILE A 133 6.75 -9.91 4.48
CA ILE A 133 5.80 -10.98 4.75
C ILE A 133 5.01 -11.27 3.47
N ARG A 134 5.00 -12.54 3.05
CA ARG A 134 4.06 -13.07 2.08
C ARG A 134 2.95 -13.80 2.82
N GLU A 135 1.72 -13.34 2.64
CA GLU A 135 0.56 -14.09 3.08
C GLU A 135 0.23 -15.13 2.02
N ALA A 136 -0.12 -16.35 2.43
CA ALA A 136 -0.62 -17.34 1.48
C ALA A 136 -1.84 -16.74 0.79
N THR A 137 -1.77 -16.57 -0.53
CA THR A 137 -2.94 -16.22 -1.33
C THR A 137 -3.91 -17.37 -1.15
N THR A 138 -4.95 -17.19 -0.31
CA THR A 138 -6.09 -18.12 -0.31
C THR A 138 -6.53 -18.23 -1.76
N GLY A 139 -6.30 -19.39 -2.35
CA GLY A 139 -6.48 -19.60 -3.76
C GLY A 139 -7.88 -19.20 -4.17
N ARG A 140 -7.96 -18.21 -5.06
CA ARG A 140 -9.00 -18.20 -6.08
C ARG A 140 -8.74 -19.45 -6.93
N GLN A 141 -9.30 -20.58 -6.51
CA GLN A 141 -9.50 -21.70 -7.41
C GLN A 141 -10.68 -21.33 -8.28
N ASP A 142 -10.39 -20.76 -9.44
CA ASP A 142 -11.33 -20.74 -10.54
C ASP A 142 -11.48 -22.21 -10.99
N LYS A 143 -12.62 -22.81 -10.68
CA LYS A 143 -13.07 -24.12 -11.18
C LYS A 143 -14.03 -23.92 -12.34
#